data_AF-A0A5D3K4I5-F1
#
_entry.id   AF-A0A5D3K4I5-F1
#
_cell.length_a   1.000
_cell.length_b   1.000
_cell.length_c   1.000
_cell.angle_alpha   90.00
_cell.angle_beta   90.00
_cell.angle_gamma   90.00
#
_symmetry.space_group_name_H-M   'P 1'
#
loop_
_entity.id
_entity.type
_entity.pdbx_description
1 polymer ?
#
loop_
_entity_poly.entity_id
_entity_poly.type
_entity_poly.pdbx_seq_one_letter_code
_entity_poly.pdbx_strand_id
1 'polypeptide(L)'
;MEPGHWSSEHSDALRDYFFKGLSYAEIGREINARFGTAYTRNAVVGRAKRLGLAAPDRMTSPSIVPSLPGDPGSLAPRRVAIPGLNLPPPSALRPANPVKLRCIGVRPRLITLRELDRGDCRYPYGGDREGEEISFCGHPRQPGSSYCAPHAHLTRGPGAVSGRTAGAVMLRLVSIA
;
A
#
# COMPACT_ATOMS: atom_id res chain seq x y z
N MET A 1 9.64 -12.98 22.67
CA MET A 1 10.10 -13.36 21.32
C MET A 1 9.54 -12.32 20.38
N GLU A 2 10.33 -11.29 20.06
CA GLU A 2 9.89 -10.05 19.41
C GLU A 2 9.52 -10.28 17.93
N PRO A 3 8.23 -10.30 17.56
CA PRO A 3 7.80 -10.52 16.19
C PRO A 3 7.87 -9.20 15.42
N GLY A 4 8.99 -8.91 14.78
CA GLY A 4 9.06 -7.73 13.91
C GLY A 4 10.46 -7.29 13.49
N HIS A 5 11.50 -7.70 14.23
CA HIS A 5 12.86 -7.35 13.86
C HIS A 5 13.40 -8.33 12.82
N TRP A 6 13.61 -7.87 11.59
CA TRP A 6 14.41 -8.60 10.60
C TRP A 6 15.87 -8.50 11.02
N SER A 7 16.39 -9.55 11.66
CA SER A 7 17.82 -9.63 11.98
C SER A 7 18.66 -9.58 10.68
N SER A 8 19.91 -9.18 10.81
CA SER A 8 20.90 -9.27 9.74
C SER A 8 21.00 -10.72 9.25
N GLU A 9 21.07 -11.67 10.18
CA GLU A 9 21.17 -13.11 9.89
C GLU A 9 20.02 -13.64 9.03
N HIS A 10 18.77 -13.26 9.32
CA HIS A 10 17.63 -13.67 8.48
C HIS A 10 17.77 -13.05 7.08
N SER A 11 18.22 -11.79 7.00
CA SER A 11 18.36 -11.05 5.75
C SER A 11 19.44 -11.65 4.85
N ASP A 12 20.51 -12.14 5.46
CA ASP A 12 21.59 -12.84 4.78
C ASP A 12 21.12 -14.19 4.27
N ALA A 13 20.41 -14.97 5.10
CA ALA A 13 19.78 -16.22 4.67
C ALA A 13 18.79 -16.00 3.51
N LEU A 14 17.98 -14.93 3.55
CA LEU A 14 17.08 -14.56 2.45
C LEU A 14 17.86 -14.33 1.15
N ARG A 15 18.99 -13.60 1.22
CA ARG A 15 19.87 -13.37 0.06
C ARG A 15 20.39 -14.69 -0.51
N ASP A 16 20.88 -15.56 0.34
CA ASP A 16 21.42 -16.86 -0.09
C ASP A 16 20.36 -17.74 -0.76
N TYR A 17 19.17 -17.87 -0.16
CA TYR A 17 18.09 -18.68 -0.75
C TYR A 17 17.52 -18.05 -2.02
N PHE A 18 17.54 -16.72 -2.12
CA PHE A 18 17.15 -16.01 -3.33
C PHE A 18 18.11 -16.32 -4.49
N PHE A 19 19.43 -16.30 -4.26
CA PHE A 19 20.42 -16.67 -5.29
C PHE A 19 20.40 -18.16 -5.63
N LYS A 20 19.97 -19.03 -4.70
CA LYS A 20 19.68 -20.45 -4.97
C LYS A 20 18.41 -20.66 -5.82
N GLY A 21 17.65 -19.60 -6.12
CA GLY A 21 16.49 -19.65 -7.00
C GLY A 21 15.20 -20.14 -6.34
N LEU A 22 15.13 -20.19 -5.00
CA LEU A 22 13.90 -20.57 -4.30
C LEU A 22 12.83 -19.49 -4.48
N SER A 23 11.56 -19.91 -4.54
CA SER A 23 10.43 -18.98 -4.52
C SER A 23 10.30 -18.30 -3.16
N TYR A 24 9.72 -17.10 -3.11
CA TYR A 24 9.52 -16.37 -1.85
C TYR A 24 8.71 -17.15 -0.79
N ALA A 25 7.83 -18.07 -1.21
CA ALA A 25 7.09 -18.93 -0.30
C ALA A 25 8.01 -20.00 0.33
N GLU A 26 8.90 -20.60 -0.46
CA GLU A 26 9.91 -21.56 0.01
C GLU A 26 10.93 -20.90 0.92
N ILE A 27 11.44 -19.72 0.53
CA ILE A 27 12.36 -18.93 1.36
C ILE A 27 11.74 -18.64 2.73
N GLY A 28 10.45 -18.28 2.78
CA GLY A 28 9.74 -18.05 4.04
C GLY A 28 9.66 -19.30 4.92
N ARG A 29 9.35 -20.47 4.33
CA ARG A 29 9.33 -21.74 5.06
C ARG A 29 10.70 -22.09 5.61
N GLU A 30 11.74 -21.92 4.81
CA GLU A 30 13.11 -22.26 5.19
C GLU A 30 13.66 -21.37 6.31
N ILE A 31 13.43 -20.05 6.21
CA ILE A 31 13.82 -19.09 7.27
C ILE A 31 13.04 -19.39 8.56
N ASN A 32 11.75 -19.68 8.46
CA ASN A 32 10.93 -20.04 9.62
C ASN A 32 11.39 -21.35 10.27
N ALA A 33 11.76 -22.36 9.48
CA ALA A 33 12.30 -23.62 9.97
C ALA A 33 13.66 -23.44 10.67
N ARG A 34 14.53 -22.60 10.09
CA ARG A 34 15.89 -22.39 10.59
C ARG A 34 15.94 -21.53 11.86
N PHE A 35 15.14 -20.47 11.92
CA PHE A 35 15.22 -19.46 12.99
C PHE A 35 14.04 -19.47 13.94
N GLY A 36 13.09 -20.40 13.79
CA GLY A 36 11.87 -20.45 14.59
C GLY A 36 10.98 -19.22 14.42
N THR A 37 11.08 -18.52 13.28
CA THR A 37 10.28 -17.33 12.99
C THR A 37 8.93 -17.69 12.37
N ALA A 38 8.03 -16.71 12.32
CA ALA A 38 6.71 -16.84 11.68
C ALA A 38 6.52 -15.81 10.55
N TYR A 39 7.49 -15.69 9.64
CA TYR A 39 7.40 -14.79 8.51
C TYR A 39 6.44 -15.33 7.45
N THR A 40 5.54 -14.46 7.00
CA THR A 40 4.64 -14.74 5.88
C THR A 40 5.37 -14.55 4.54
N ARG A 41 4.86 -15.15 3.47
CA ARG A 41 5.37 -14.95 2.11
C ARG A 41 5.48 -13.46 1.74
N ASN A 42 4.51 -12.65 2.15
CA ASN A 42 4.52 -11.19 1.90
C ASN A 42 5.60 -10.47 2.71
N ALA A 43 5.90 -10.94 3.93
CA ALA A 43 7.00 -10.40 4.73
C ALA A 43 8.35 -10.61 4.03
N VAL A 44 8.56 -11.80 3.45
CA VAL A 44 9.76 -12.14 2.67
C VAL A 44 9.86 -11.29 1.40
N VAL A 45 8.78 -11.17 0.63
CA VAL A 45 8.74 -10.31 -0.58
C VAL A 45 9.08 -8.85 -0.22
N GLY A 46 8.46 -8.33 0.85
CA GLY A 46 8.70 -6.96 1.30
C GLY A 46 10.15 -6.75 1.74
N ARG A 47 10.76 -7.72 2.42
CA ARG A 47 12.17 -7.66 2.79
C ARG A 47 13.09 -7.72 1.58
N ALA A 48 12.85 -8.66 0.67
CA ALA A 48 13.64 -8.83 -0.56
C ALA A 48 13.67 -7.54 -1.40
N LYS A 49 12.51 -6.88 -1.56
CA LYS A 49 12.42 -5.58 -2.25
C LYS A 49 13.28 -4.50 -1.58
N ARG A 50 13.24 -4.38 -0.25
CA ARG A 50 14.08 -3.43 0.50
C ARG A 50 15.57 -3.76 0.42
N LEU A 51 15.93 -5.03 0.21
CA LEU A 51 17.30 -5.48 -0.01
C LEU A 51 17.77 -5.33 -1.47
N GLY A 52 16.94 -4.80 -2.37
CA GLY A 52 17.29 -4.64 -3.78
C GLY A 52 17.38 -5.95 -4.57
N LEU A 53 16.81 -7.04 -4.05
CA LEU A 53 16.78 -8.33 -4.74
C LEU A 53 15.66 -8.29 -5.79
N ALA A 54 16.01 -7.87 -7.00
CA ALA A 54 15.10 -7.83 -8.13
C ALA A 54 14.76 -9.25 -8.56
N ALA A 55 13.47 -9.62 -8.50
CA ALA A 55 13.00 -10.90 -9.03
C ALA A 55 13.43 -11.02 -10.50
N PRO A 56 14.12 -12.10 -10.91
CA PRO A 56 14.19 -12.41 -12.33
C PRO A 56 12.76 -12.59 -12.85
N ASP A 57 12.53 -12.25 -14.11
CA ASP A 57 11.24 -12.17 -14.84
C ASP A 57 10.42 -13.49 -14.88
N ARG A 58 10.79 -14.48 -14.06
CA ARG A 58 10.26 -15.85 -14.01
C ARG A 58 9.56 -16.23 -12.70
N MET A 59 9.26 -15.30 -11.80
CA MET A 59 8.42 -15.59 -10.62
C MET A 59 7.01 -15.03 -10.76
N THR A 60 6.36 -15.40 -11.87
CA THR A 60 4.91 -15.29 -12.01
C THR A 60 4.27 -16.27 -11.04
N SER A 61 3.57 -15.74 -10.03
CA SER A 61 2.77 -16.56 -9.12
C SER A 61 1.61 -17.20 -9.88
N PRO A 62 1.20 -18.44 -9.54
CA PRO A 62 -0.04 -19.00 -10.08
C PRO A 62 -1.20 -18.06 -9.74
N SER A 63 -2.08 -17.86 -10.72
CA SER A 63 -3.23 -16.97 -10.62
C SER A 63 -4.11 -17.33 -9.41
N ILE A 64 -4.28 -16.39 -8.48
CA ILE A 64 -5.30 -16.46 -7.42
C ILE A 64 -6.63 -16.10 -8.08
N VAL A 65 -7.20 -17.05 -8.82
CA VAL A 65 -8.64 -17.07 -9.06
C VAL A 65 -9.17 -18.21 -8.21
N PRO A 66 -9.97 -17.93 -7.17
CA PRO A 66 -10.62 -18.99 -6.41
C PRO A 66 -11.54 -19.80 -7.34
N SER A 67 -11.22 -21.07 -7.57
CA SER A 67 -12.16 -22.02 -8.16
C SER A 67 -13.22 -22.33 -7.10
N LEU A 68 -14.40 -21.73 -7.23
CA LEU A 68 -15.58 -22.05 -6.42
C LEU A 68 -16.05 -23.49 -6.74
N PRO A 69 -16.38 -24.33 -5.73
CA PRO A 69 -17.02 -25.63 -5.94
C PRO A 69 -18.41 -25.44 -6.55
N GLY A 70 -18.67 -26.08 -7.69
CA GLY A 70 -19.95 -26.00 -8.40
C GLY A 70 -20.99 -26.97 -7.84
N ASP A 71 -22.21 -26.44 -7.64
CA ASP A 71 -23.45 -27.19 -7.42
C ASP A 71 -24.02 -27.61 -8.80
N PRO A 72 -24.61 -28.81 -8.99
CA PRO A 72 -25.01 -29.29 -10.30
C PRO A 72 -26.44 -28.81 -10.62
N GLY A 73 -26.57 -27.80 -11.48
CA GLY A 73 -27.89 -27.34 -11.91
C GLY A 73 -27.86 -26.39 -13.11
N SER A 74 -28.47 -26.86 -14.20
CA SER A 74 -28.83 -26.14 -15.44
C SER A 74 -27.74 -26.00 -16.51
N LEU A 75 -27.88 -26.81 -17.57
CA LEU A 75 -27.15 -26.71 -18.83
C LEU A 75 -27.58 -25.45 -19.60
N ALA A 76 -26.99 -24.31 -19.27
CA ALA A 76 -26.93 -23.20 -20.19
C ALA A 76 -25.94 -23.52 -21.33
N PRO A 77 -26.22 -23.15 -22.60
CA PRO A 77 -25.32 -23.44 -23.70
C PRO A 77 -23.97 -22.79 -23.41
N ARG A 78 -22.94 -23.65 -23.40
CA ARG A 78 -21.54 -23.32 -23.14
C ARG A 78 -21.13 -22.19 -24.07
N ARG A 79 -21.12 -20.95 -23.57
CA ARG A 79 -20.55 -19.81 -24.28
C ARG A 79 -19.11 -20.19 -24.61
N VAL A 80 -18.80 -20.32 -25.89
CA VAL A 80 -17.44 -20.52 -26.37
C VAL A 80 -16.62 -19.36 -25.83
N ALA A 81 -15.75 -19.65 -24.86
CA ALA A 81 -14.81 -18.68 -24.35
C ALA A 81 -13.85 -18.37 -25.49
N ILE A 82 -14.06 -17.24 -26.17
CA ILE A 82 -13.07 -16.70 -27.10
C ILE A 82 -11.87 -16.24 -26.24
N PRO A 83 -10.69 -16.84 -26.38
CA PRO A 83 -9.51 -16.41 -25.63
C PRO A 83 -9.16 -14.98 -26.03
N GLY A 84 -9.09 -14.06 -25.06
CA GLY A 84 -8.53 -12.72 -25.27
C GLY A 84 -9.47 -11.53 -25.03
N LEU A 85 -10.78 -11.72 -24.88
CA LEU A 85 -11.72 -10.59 -24.71
C LEU A 85 -11.75 -9.94 -23.31
N ASN A 86 -11.09 -10.53 -22.31
CA ASN A 86 -11.02 -10.00 -20.94
C ASN A 86 -9.60 -9.63 -20.49
N LEU A 87 -8.60 -9.66 -21.37
CA LEU A 87 -7.30 -9.13 -21.00
C LEU A 87 -7.37 -7.60 -21.10
N PRO A 88 -7.10 -6.85 -20.00
CA PRO A 88 -6.90 -5.43 -20.12
C PRO A 88 -5.79 -5.19 -21.16
N PRO A 89 -5.94 -4.18 -22.04
CA PRO A 89 -4.93 -3.91 -23.05
C PRO A 89 -3.56 -3.75 -22.38
N PRO A 90 -2.45 -4.20 -22.99
CA PRO A 90 -1.11 -4.14 -22.38
C PRO A 90 -0.70 -2.73 -21.91
N SER A 91 -1.33 -1.68 -22.45
CA SER A 91 -1.19 -0.30 -22.00
C SER A 91 -1.75 -0.04 -20.59
N ALA A 92 -2.78 -0.77 -20.15
CA ALA A 92 -3.37 -0.67 -18.81
C ALA A 92 -2.49 -1.34 -17.73
N LEU A 93 -1.52 -2.16 -18.13
CA LEU A 93 -0.54 -2.79 -17.23
C LEU A 93 0.74 -1.96 -17.07
N ARG A 94 0.89 -0.88 -17.84
CA ARG A 94 2.04 0.02 -17.67
C ARG A 94 1.82 0.84 -16.40
N PRO A 95 2.82 0.94 -15.50
CA PRO A 95 2.79 1.90 -14.41
C PRO A 95 2.60 3.29 -15.02
N ALA A 96 1.39 3.84 -14.90
CA ALA A 96 1.16 5.23 -15.27
C ALA A 96 2.00 6.07 -14.32
N ASN A 97 2.84 6.95 -14.86
CA ASN A 97 3.52 7.95 -14.04
C ASN A 97 2.43 8.68 -13.25
N PRO A 98 2.49 8.72 -11.90
CA PRO A 98 1.46 9.36 -11.12
C PRO A 98 1.38 10.82 -11.56
N VAL A 99 0.27 11.17 -12.22
CA VAL A 99 0.02 12.55 -12.59
C VAL A 99 -0.11 13.31 -11.29
N LYS A 100 0.80 14.26 -11.04
CA LYS A 100 0.66 15.19 -9.92
C LYS A 100 -0.56 16.06 -10.23
N LEU A 101 -1.73 15.63 -9.77
CA LEU A 101 -2.96 16.40 -9.84
C LEU A 101 -2.78 17.64 -8.95
N ARG A 102 -2.30 18.72 -9.55
CA ARG A 102 -2.32 20.03 -8.91
C ARG A 102 -3.79 20.46 -8.85
N CYS A 103 -4.20 20.97 -7.70
CA CYS A 103 -5.56 21.44 -7.50
C CYS A 103 -5.76 22.73 -8.30
N ILE A 104 -6.25 22.61 -9.53
CA ILE A 104 -6.63 23.77 -10.34
C ILE A 104 -7.76 24.48 -9.58
N GLY A 105 -7.50 25.71 -9.11
CA GLY A 105 -8.48 26.54 -8.41
C GLY A 105 -8.38 26.58 -6.87
N VAL A 106 -7.46 25.84 -6.24
CA VAL A 106 -7.18 26.01 -4.80
C VAL A 106 -5.86 26.75 -4.64
N ARG A 107 -5.90 27.94 -4.04
CA ARG A 107 -4.68 28.66 -3.64
C ARG A 107 -4.36 28.31 -2.18
N PRO A 108 -3.46 27.34 -1.89
CA PRO A 108 -3.14 26.96 -0.52
C PRO A 108 -2.46 28.10 0.24
N ARG A 109 -2.53 28.06 1.58
CA ARG A 109 -1.78 28.95 2.47
C ARG A 109 -0.31 28.53 2.65
N LEU A 110 0.05 27.32 2.21
CA LEU A 110 1.41 26.75 2.28
C LEU A 110 2.03 26.89 3.67
N ILE A 111 1.30 26.46 4.69
CA ILE A 111 1.76 26.52 6.08
C ILE A 111 2.59 25.30 6.42
N THR A 112 3.56 25.46 7.32
CA THR A 112 4.42 24.34 7.75
C THR A 112 3.70 23.41 8.72
N LEU A 113 4.27 22.23 8.99
CA LEU A 113 3.72 21.30 9.99
C LEU A 113 3.57 21.94 11.38
N ARG A 114 4.46 22.87 11.73
CA ARG A 114 4.48 23.54 13.04
C ARG A 114 3.32 24.52 13.21
N GLU A 115 2.87 25.12 12.12
CA GLU A 115 1.82 26.14 12.10
C GLU A 115 0.42 25.56 11.83
N LEU A 116 0.35 24.26 11.51
CA LEU A 116 -0.87 23.57 11.13
C LEU A 116 -1.76 23.30 12.35
N ASP A 117 -2.92 23.96 12.43
CA ASP A 117 -3.87 23.77 13.52
C ASP A 117 -4.73 22.50 13.34
N ARG A 118 -5.43 22.07 14.39
CA ARG A 118 -6.39 20.94 14.36
C ARG A 118 -7.50 21.17 13.34
N GLY A 119 -7.91 22.42 13.16
CA GLY A 119 -8.97 22.87 12.23
C GLY A 119 -8.53 22.99 10.77
N ASP A 120 -7.24 22.86 10.47
CA ASP A 120 -6.71 23.16 9.15
C ASP A 120 -6.66 21.95 8.22
N CYS A 121 -6.75 22.23 6.92
CA CYS A 121 -6.65 21.26 5.83
C CYS A 121 -5.22 20.74 5.72
N ARG A 122 -5.07 19.42 5.90
CA ARG A 122 -3.79 18.70 5.92
C ARG A 122 -3.33 18.20 4.55
N TYR A 123 -3.81 18.79 3.46
CA TYR A 123 -3.40 18.37 2.12
C TYR A 123 -1.97 18.82 1.85
N PRO A 124 -1.03 17.91 1.54
CA PRO A 124 0.38 18.21 1.41
C PRO A 124 0.72 18.85 0.06
N TYR A 125 1.73 19.71 0.07
CA TYR A 125 2.37 20.32 -1.09
C TYR A 125 3.89 20.21 -0.93
N GLY A 126 4.61 19.88 -2.00
CA GLY A 126 6.06 19.70 -1.96
C GLY A 126 6.47 18.41 -1.23
N GLY A 127 7.76 18.31 -0.90
CA GLY A 127 8.37 17.14 -0.26
C GLY A 127 8.45 15.90 -1.16
N ASP A 128 8.35 16.08 -2.48
CA ASP A 128 8.46 14.96 -3.43
C ASP A 128 9.93 14.59 -3.69
N ARG A 129 10.87 15.46 -3.28
CA ARG A 129 12.31 15.30 -3.44
C ARG A 129 13.01 15.40 -2.10
N GLU A 130 14.15 14.73 -2.00
CA GLU A 130 15.00 14.85 -0.82
C GLU A 130 15.45 16.31 -0.62
N GLY A 131 15.24 16.82 0.60
CA GLY A 131 15.53 18.22 0.96
C GLY A 131 14.43 19.23 0.62
N GLU A 132 13.31 18.83 0.01
CA GLU A 132 12.17 19.73 -0.21
C GLU A 132 11.27 19.79 1.02
N GLU A 133 10.94 20.99 1.50
CA GLU A 133 10.06 21.17 2.65
C GLU A 133 8.60 20.83 2.31
N ILE A 134 7.96 20.06 3.18
CA ILE A 134 6.53 19.75 3.06
C ILE A 134 5.71 20.91 3.66
N SER A 135 4.85 21.49 2.83
CA SER A 135 3.87 22.50 3.22
C SER A 135 2.45 21.95 3.14
N PHE A 136 1.48 22.60 3.80
CA PHE A 136 0.08 22.16 3.85
C PHE A 136 -0.89 23.25 3.37
N CYS A 137 -2.06 22.82 2.93
CA CYS A 137 -3.11 23.73 2.43
C CYS A 137 -3.53 24.80 3.44
N GLY A 138 -3.77 24.45 4.71
CA GLY A 138 -4.11 25.40 5.77
C GLY A 138 -5.50 26.05 5.71
N HIS A 139 -6.36 25.68 4.76
CA HIS A 139 -7.75 26.15 4.75
C HIS A 139 -8.59 25.44 5.82
N PRO A 140 -9.71 26.04 6.30
CA PRO A 140 -10.61 25.35 7.22
C PRO A 140 -11.05 23.99 6.68
N ARG A 141 -10.88 22.95 7.49
CA ARG A 141 -11.27 21.58 7.14
C ARG A 141 -12.80 21.46 7.07
N GLN A 142 -13.29 20.61 6.18
CA GLN A 142 -14.69 20.22 6.18
C GLN A 142 -14.97 19.31 7.39
N PRO A 143 -16.13 19.43 8.05
CA PRO A 143 -16.53 18.51 9.12
C PRO A 143 -16.43 17.03 8.68
N GLY A 144 -15.87 16.18 9.54
CA GLY A 144 -15.64 14.77 9.24
C GLY A 144 -14.53 14.49 8.21
N SER A 145 -13.74 15.50 7.82
CA SER A 145 -12.60 15.38 6.91
C SER A 145 -11.34 16.01 7.51
N SER A 146 -10.17 15.50 7.12
CA SER A 146 -8.88 16.15 7.39
C SER A 146 -8.56 17.25 6.37
N TYR A 147 -9.46 17.48 5.41
CA TYR A 147 -9.23 18.34 4.25
C TYR A 147 -10.37 19.35 4.07
N CYS A 148 -10.08 20.50 3.44
CA CYS A 148 -11.10 21.43 2.95
C CYS A 148 -11.92 20.77 1.83
N ALA A 149 -13.08 21.33 1.48
CA ALA A 149 -14.01 20.70 0.52
C ALA A 149 -13.35 20.29 -0.82
N PRO A 150 -12.53 21.13 -1.48
CA PRO A 150 -11.84 20.74 -2.71
C PRO A 150 -10.87 19.55 -2.52
N HIS A 151 -10.06 19.58 -1.47
CA HIS A 151 -9.10 18.50 -1.19
C HIS A 151 -9.77 17.23 -0.67
N ALA A 152 -10.91 17.35 -0.01
CA ALA A 152 -11.73 16.21 0.38
C ALA A 152 -12.29 15.50 -0.85
N HIS A 153 -12.66 16.24 -1.90
CA HIS A 153 -13.14 15.66 -3.15
C HIS A 153 -12.02 14.92 -3.89
N LEU A 154 -10.82 15.50 -3.97
CA LEU A 154 -9.67 14.90 -4.65
C LEU A 154 -9.14 13.63 -3.99
N THR A 155 -9.29 13.51 -2.67
CA THR A 155 -8.74 12.39 -1.89
C THR A 155 -9.72 11.23 -1.73
N ARG A 156 -11.00 11.42 -2.05
CA ARG A 156 -12.03 10.38 -1.98
C ARG A 156 -12.14 9.68 -3.33
N GLY A 157 -11.95 8.36 -3.34
CA GLY A 157 -12.34 7.54 -4.48
C GLY A 157 -13.87 7.49 -4.61
N PRO A 158 -14.42 7.27 -5.82
CA PRO A 158 -15.85 7.06 -5.98
C PRO A 158 -16.31 5.87 -5.11
N GLY A 159 -17.30 6.10 -4.25
CA GLY A 159 -17.85 5.09 -3.33
C GLY A 159 -17.08 4.89 -2.02
N ALA A 160 -15.98 5.61 -1.77
CA ALA A 160 -15.23 5.50 -0.52
C ALA A 160 -15.90 6.30 0.61
N VAL A 161 -16.78 5.65 1.37
CA VAL A 161 -17.19 6.15 2.69
C VAL A 161 -16.00 6.03 3.63
N SER A 162 -15.59 7.11 4.29
CA SER A 162 -14.51 7.07 5.27
C SER A 162 -14.89 6.14 6.42
N GLY A 163 -14.37 4.91 6.44
CA GLY A 163 -14.64 3.92 7.49
C GLY A 163 -14.05 4.29 8.86
N ARG A 164 -13.31 5.39 8.95
CA ARG A 164 -12.75 5.93 10.19
C ARG A 164 -13.31 7.33 10.42
N THR A 165 -14.22 7.45 11.37
CA THR A 165 -14.57 8.74 11.97
C THR A 165 -13.35 9.23 12.75
N ALA A 166 -12.80 10.39 12.38
CA ALA A 166 -11.76 11.05 13.17
C ALA A 166 -12.36 11.57 14.49
N GLY A 167 -12.46 10.69 15.49
CA GLY A 167 -12.88 11.04 16.84
C GLY A 167 -11.76 11.76 17.61
N ALA A 168 -12.13 12.67 18.49
CA ALA A 168 -11.19 13.23 19.46
C ALA A 168 -10.80 12.13 20.45
N VAL A 169 -9.59 11.60 20.33
CA VAL A 169 -9.01 10.73 21.37
C VAL A 169 -8.43 11.64 22.44
N MET A 170 -9.05 11.69 23.62
CA MET A 170 -8.46 12.35 24.78
C MET A 170 -7.35 11.44 25.34
N LEU A 171 -6.11 11.90 25.22
CA LEU A 171 -4.97 11.26 25.88
C LEU A 171 -4.90 11.80 27.31
N ARG A 172 -4.94 10.90 28.31
CA ARG A 172 -4.66 11.24 29.70
C ARG A 172 -3.15 11.29 29.88
N LEU A 173 -2.62 12.43 30.30
CA LEU A 173 -1.24 12.54 30.76
C LEU A 173 -1.15 11.83 32.11
N VAL A 174 -0.31 10.80 32.19
CA VAL A 174 0.04 10.14 33.46
C VAL A 174 1.39 10.71 33.86
N SER A 175 1.43 11.48 34.95
CA SER A 175 2.69 11.90 35.56
C SER A 175 3.39 10.68 36.12
N ILE A 176 4.65 10.50 35.73
CA ILE A 176 5.56 9.55 36.34
C ILE A 176 6.15 10.27 37.55
N ALA A 177 5.89 9.74 38.76
CA ALA A 177 6.48 10.21 40.01
C ALA A 177 7.84 9.53 40.24
#